data_AF-A0A7Y3I2X6-F1
#
_entry.id   AF-A0A7Y3I2X6-F1
#
_cell.length_a   1.000
_cell.length_b   1.000
_cell.length_c   1.000
_cell.angle_alpha   90.00
_cell.angle_beta   90.00
_cell.angle_gamma   90.00
#
_symmetry.space_group_name_H-M   'P 1'
#
loop_
_entity.id
_entity.type
_entity.pdbx_description
1 polymer ?
#
loop_
_entity_poly.entity_id
_entity_poly.type
_entity_poly.pdbx_seq_one_letter_code
_entity_poly.pdbx_strand_id
1 'polypeptide(L)'
;MTRRITPRPAFTLVEMLIAIGVVILLAAITVSASIALIQKSEVRQTDSTITVLDLAMSEWEAQSDRKLTWTDGTLAADLADGTPHVYTLTEVLRTIRRSGAVAPILAQIKPEFVYTYGVDEPDPPPWIALGTPGDPDPNAAAAGGAIGNFTNELAVLDAWGTPIRAVHPGRLANVGSGETAQADGTILIDTSAWYGVETIYGPAENRRIRFVSAGPDGQFGDLRAEDGTPEHEAAHDNVVSYPVEDEHE
;
A
#
# COMPACT_ATOMS: atom_id res chain seq x y z
N MET A 1 54.49 29.56 -49.32
CA MET A 1 53.27 28.76 -49.02
C MET A 1 52.35 29.62 -48.16
N THR A 2 51.33 30.23 -48.74
CA THR A 2 50.43 31.18 -48.05
C THR A 2 49.14 30.44 -47.67
N ARG A 3 48.94 30.19 -46.37
CA ARG A 3 47.77 29.49 -45.84
C ARG A 3 46.57 30.46 -45.90
N ARG A 4 45.63 30.22 -46.83
CA ARG A 4 44.35 30.94 -46.84
C ARG A 4 43.57 30.57 -45.59
N ILE A 5 43.38 31.53 -44.68
CA ILE A 5 42.45 31.41 -43.58
C ILE A 5 41.07 31.73 -44.15
N THR A 6 40.25 30.70 -44.35
CA THR A 6 38.87 30.88 -44.75
C THR A 6 38.11 31.48 -43.55
N PRO A 7 37.47 32.65 -43.67
CA PRO A 7 36.68 33.20 -42.59
C PRO A 7 35.55 32.22 -42.28
N ARG A 8 35.51 31.73 -41.04
CA ARG A 8 34.38 30.95 -40.54
C ARG A 8 33.20 31.90 -40.37
N PRO A 9 32.00 31.56 -40.87
CA PRO A 9 30.82 32.37 -40.59
C PRO A 9 30.64 32.47 -39.07
N ALA A 10 30.62 33.70 -38.55
CA ALA A 10 30.33 33.96 -37.15
C ALA A 10 28.81 33.86 -36.95
N PHE A 11 28.39 33.06 -35.97
CA PHE A 11 26.98 32.88 -35.63
C PHE A 11 26.33 34.21 -35.27
N THR A 12 25.13 34.44 -35.80
CA THR A 12 24.39 35.68 -35.50
C THR A 12 23.75 35.57 -34.11
N LEU A 13 23.57 36.70 -33.43
CA LEU A 13 22.92 36.75 -32.11
C LEU A 13 21.51 36.13 -32.16
N VAL A 14 20.80 36.34 -33.27
CA VAL A 14 19.46 35.77 -33.52
C VAL A 14 19.51 34.25 -33.63
N GLU A 15 20.52 33.69 -34.30
CA GLU A 15 20.68 32.23 -34.44
C GLU A 15 20.95 31.56 -33.08
N MET A 16 21.76 32.19 -32.23
CA MET A 16 21.95 31.75 -30.85
C MET A 16 20.67 31.81 -30.02
N LEU A 17 19.86 32.87 -30.20
CA LEU A 17 18.59 33.02 -29.49
C LEU A 17 17.57 31.95 -29.92
N ILE A 18 17.47 31.66 -31.23
CA ILE A 18 16.61 30.60 -31.76
C ILE A 18 17.06 29.24 -31.23
N ALA A 19 18.36 28.94 -31.26
CA ALA A 19 18.90 27.67 -30.77
C ALA A 19 18.58 27.46 -29.29
N ILE A 20 18.79 28.48 -28.45
CA ILE A 20 18.43 28.43 -27.03
C ILE A 20 16.92 28.23 -26.84
N GLY A 21 16.10 28.95 -27.61
CA GLY A 21 14.64 28.79 -27.57
C GLY A 21 14.18 27.36 -27.88
N VAL A 22 14.76 26.74 -28.91
CA VAL A 22 14.47 25.35 -29.27
C VAL A 22 14.95 24.38 -28.19
N VAL A 23 16.14 24.58 -27.62
CA VAL A 23 16.66 23.72 -26.55
C VAL A 23 15.76 23.79 -25.31
N ILE A 24 15.33 24.99 -24.89
CA ILE A 24 14.43 25.15 -23.74
C ILE A 24 13.07 24.48 -24.01
N LEU A 25 12.52 24.66 -25.21
CA LEU A 25 11.26 24.03 -25.60
C LEU A 25 11.35 22.50 -25.56
N LEU A 26 12.42 21.93 -26.13
CA LEU A 26 12.65 20.48 -26.12
C LEU A 26 12.88 19.93 -24.71
N ALA A 27 13.63 20.66 -23.87
CA ALA A 27 13.85 20.27 -22.48
C ALA A 27 12.54 20.20 -21.69
N ALA A 28 11.66 21.21 -21.84
CA ALA A 28 10.37 21.25 -21.17
C ALA A 28 9.48 20.05 -21.53
N ILE A 29 9.40 19.73 -22.82
CA ILE A 29 8.63 18.57 -23.32
C ILE A 29 9.20 17.26 -22.76
N THR A 30 10.53 17.12 -22.75
CA THR A 30 11.20 15.90 -22.30
C THR A 30 10.98 15.64 -20.81
N VAL A 31 11.04 16.69 -19.97
CA VAL A 31 10.80 16.59 -18.52
C VAL A 31 9.35 16.20 -18.24
N SER A 32 8.39 16.81 -18.95
CA SER A 32 6.96 16.51 -18.79
C SER A 32 6.65 15.04 -19.11
N ALA A 33 7.16 14.51 -20.22
CA ALA A 33 6.99 13.10 -20.59
C ALA A 33 7.67 12.14 -19.60
N SER A 34 8.81 12.54 -19.02
CA SER A 34 9.56 11.71 -18.06
C SER A 34 8.79 11.51 -16.76
N ILE A 35 8.12 12.55 -16.24
CA ILE A 35 7.33 12.47 -15.00
C ILE A 35 6.15 11.50 -15.18
N ALA A 36 5.41 11.62 -16.27
CA ALA A 36 4.27 10.74 -16.55
C ALA A 36 4.68 9.26 -16.70
N LEU A 37 5.86 8.99 -17.27
CA LEU A 37 6.41 7.65 -17.38
C LEU A 37 6.83 7.08 -16.03
N ILE A 38 7.40 7.92 -15.14
CA ILE A 38 7.78 7.52 -13.79
C ILE A 38 6.53 7.13 -12.99
N GLN A 39 5.50 7.99 -12.95
CA GLN A 39 4.25 7.69 -12.23
C GLN A 39 3.60 6.38 -12.71
N LYS A 40 3.53 6.17 -14.03
CA LYS A 40 3.00 4.92 -14.58
C LYS A 40 3.85 3.69 -14.22
N SER A 41 5.16 3.87 -14.11
CA SER A 41 6.09 2.82 -13.68
C SER A 41 5.92 2.51 -12.20
N GLU A 42 5.73 3.53 -11.35
CA GLU A 42 5.50 3.39 -9.91
C GLU A 42 4.21 2.60 -9.64
N VAL A 43 3.08 3.00 -10.23
CA VAL A 43 1.82 2.26 -10.12
C VAL A 43 1.97 0.81 -10.54
N ARG A 44 2.64 0.54 -11.67
CA ARG A 44 2.87 -0.82 -12.15
C ARG A 44 3.75 -1.63 -11.21
N GLN A 45 4.73 -1.01 -10.55
CA GLN A 45 5.59 -1.68 -9.61
C GLN A 45 4.83 -2.06 -8.34
N THR A 46 4.01 -1.14 -7.81
CA THR A 46 3.12 -1.40 -6.68
C THR A 46 2.12 -2.52 -7.00
N ASP A 47 1.47 -2.46 -8.16
CA ASP A 47 0.53 -3.49 -8.64
C ASP A 47 1.19 -4.87 -8.76
N SER A 48 2.42 -4.92 -9.31
CA SER A 48 3.19 -6.15 -9.37
C SER A 48 3.54 -6.70 -7.99
N THR A 49 3.87 -5.83 -7.02
CA THR A 49 4.15 -6.24 -5.63
C THR A 49 2.90 -6.80 -4.97
N ILE A 50 1.77 -6.12 -5.09
CA ILE A 50 0.47 -6.57 -4.57
C ILE A 50 0.06 -7.90 -5.20
N THR A 51 0.26 -8.08 -6.49
CA THR A 51 0.00 -9.35 -7.19
C THR A 51 0.83 -10.50 -6.62
N VAL A 52 2.11 -10.26 -6.30
CA VAL A 52 2.98 -11.27 -5.67
C VAL A 52 2.49 -11.60 -4.26
N LEU A 53 2.03 -10.61 -3.48
CA LEU A 53 1.43 -10.84 -2.17
C LEU A 53 0.14 -11.67 -2.25
N ASP A 54 -0.74 -11.37 -3.20
CA ASP A 54 -1.99 -12.12 -3.42
C ASP A 54 -1.71 -13.57 -3.86
N LEU A 55 -0.72 -13.77 -4.73
CA LEU A 55 -0.28 -15.11 -5.12
C LEU A 55 0.33 -15.88 -3.94
N ALA A 56 1.15 -15.22 -3.12
CA ALA A 56 1.74 -15.82 -1.92
C ALA A 56 0.66 -16.25 -0.92
N MET A 57 -0.37 -15.43 -0.74
CA MET A 57 -1.53 -15.78 0.07
C MET A 57 -2.29 -16.97 -0.50
N SER A 58 -2.61 -16.94 -1.80
CA SER A 58 -3.34 -18.03 -2.46
C SER A 58 -2.60 -19.37 -2.37
N GLU A 59 -1.29 -19.37 -2.54
CA GLU A 59 -0.47 -20.57 -2.36
C GLU A 59 -0.49 -21.05 -0.91
N TRP A 60 -0.38 -20.15 0.06
CA TRP A 60 -0.47 -20.52 1.46
C TRP A 60 -1.83 -21.14 1.81
N GLU A 61 -2.93 -20.55 1.34
CA GLU A 61 -4.28 -21.05 1.58
C GLU A 61 -4.49 -22.43 0.94
N ALA A 62 -4.00 -22.63 -0.29
CA ALA A 62 -4.05 -23.91 -0.97
C ALA A 62 -3.29 -25.02 -0.21
N GLN A 63 -2.16 -24.67 0.42
CA GLN A 63 -1.39 -25.64 1.22
C GLN A 63 -1.94 -25.87 2.61
N SER A 64 -2.54 -24.85 3.20
CA SER A 64 -3.08 -24.91 4.55
C SER A 64 -4.48 -25.52 4.61
N ASP A 65 -5.10 -25.73 3.44
CA ASP A 65 -6.51 -26.15 3.27
C ASP A 65 -7.49 -25.29 4.08
N ARG A 66 -7.14 -24.02 4.25
CA ARG A 66 -7.93 -23.04 5.02
C ARG A 66 -7.53 -21.62 4.64
N LYS A 67 -8.47 -20.69 4.83
CA LYS A 67 -8.25 -19.25 4.65
C LYS A 67 -7.64 -18.64 5.89
N LEU A 68 -6.85 -17.58 5.72
CA LEU A 68 -6.37 -16.79 6.86
C LEU A 68 -7.51 -15.90 7.32
N THR A 69 -8.05 -16.17 8.51
CA THR A 69 -9.16 -15.40 9.05
C THR A 69 -8.82 -14.80 10.41
N TRP A 70 -9.65 -13.85 10.82
CA TRP A 70 -9.66 -13.38 12.20
C TRP A 70 -10.36 -14.39 13.12
N THR A 71 -9.79 -14.65 14.31
CA THR A 71 -10.48 -15.43 15.36
C THR A 71 -10.24 -14.84 16.75
N ASP A 72 -10.92 -15.43 17.74
CA ASP A 72 -10.68 -15.24 19.17
C ASP A 72 -9.30 -15.72 19.68
N GLY A 73 -8.34 -15.98 18.78
CA GLY A 73 -7.01 -16.48 19.12
C GLY A 73 -6.94 -17.98 19.40
N THR A 74 -8.02 -18.74 19.19
CA THR A 74 -8.04 -20.20 19.38
C THR A 74 -7.26 -20.99 18.32
N LEU A 75 -7.04 -20.41 17.14
CA LEU A 75 -6.30 -21.05 16.05
C LEU A 75 -4.89 -20.44 15.95
N ALA A 76 -3.86 -21.30 16.03
CA ALA A 76 -2.45 -20.90 16.18
C ALA A 76 -1.84 -20.12 14.99
N ALA A 77 -2.58 -19.99 13.90
CA ALA A 77 -2.16 -19.28 12.71
C ALA A 77 -3.27 -18.36 12.18
N ASP A 78 -4.21 -17.97 13.04
CA ASP A 78 -5.15 -16.87 12.82
C ASP A 78 -4.76 -15.68 13.69
N LEU A 79 -5.19 -14.48 13.29
CA LEU A 79 -4.94 -13.28 14.07
C LEU A 79 -5.88 -13.28 15.29
N ALA A 80 -5.30 -13.01 16.46
CA ALA A 80 -5.99 -13.06 17.74
C ALA A 80 -6.81 -11.79 18.00
N ASP A 81 -7.95 -11.98 18.65
CA ASP A 81 -8.82 -10.90 19.12
C ASP A 81 -8.06 -9.88 20.00
N GLY A 82 -8.24 -8.60 19.70
CA GLY A 82 -7.49 -7.50 20.32
C GLY A 82 -6.10 -7.18 19.72
N THR A 83 -5.66 -7.86 18.65
CA THR A 83 -4.55 -7.31 17.84
C THR A 83 -5.02 -6.07 17.09
N PRO A 84 -4.26 -4.95 17.08
CA PRO A 84 -4.70 -3.74 16.41
C PRO A 84 -5.02 -4.03 14.94
N HIS A 85 -6.28 -3.76 14.57
CA HIS A 85 -7.02 -4.35 13.45
C HIS A 85 -6.45 -4.15 12.03
N VAL A 86 -5.34 -3.44 11.86
CA VAL A 86 -5.03 -2.80 10.58
C VAL A 86 -3.61 -3.03 10.04
N TYR A 87 -2.62 -3.40 10.86
CA TYR A 87 -1.27 -2.94 10.54
C TYR A 87 -0.17 -3.97 10.35
N THR A 88 -0.50 -5.23 10.17
CA THR A 88 0.59 -6.20 10.08
C THR A 88 0.43 -7.10 8.87
N LEU A 89 0.63 -6.48 7.70
CA LEU A 89 1.30 -7.21 6.63
C LEU A 89 2.51 -7.97 7.20
N THR A 90 3.19 -7.42 8.21
CA THR A 90 4.15 -8.13 9.07
C THR A 90 3.66 -9.48 9.61
N GLU A 91 2.47 -9.60 10.21
CA GLU A 91 1.93 -10.84 10.78
C GLU A 91 1.44 -11.78 9.69
N VAL A 92 0.84 -11.24 8.63
CA VAL A 92 0.51 -12.01 7.42
C VAL A 92 1.77 -12.67 6.89
N LEU A 93 2.81 -11.88 6.63
CA LEU A 93 4.12 -12.33 6.16
C LEU A 93 4.75 -13.31 7.16
N ARG A 94 4.69 -13.06 8.46
CA ARG A 94 5.22 -13.95 9.49
C ARG A 94 4.50 -15.30 9.49
N THR A 95 3.20 -15.31 9.24
CA THR A 95 2.39 -16.51 9.17
C THR A 95 2.68 -17.30 7.90
N ILE A 96 2.66 -16.64 6.74
CA ILE A 96 2.82 -17.34 5.45
C ILE A 96 4.27 -17.72 5.15
N ARG A 97 5.27 -16.95 5.61
CA ARG A 97 6.70 -17.29 5.44
C ARG A 97 7.12 -18.56 6.18
N ARG A 98 6.33 -19.03 7.15
CA ARG A 98 6.56 -20.33 7.78
C ARG A 98 6.33 -21.50 6.80
N SER A 99 5.56 -21.28 5.73
CA SER A 99 5.44 -22.25 4.65
C SER A 99 6.62 -22.15 3.68
N GLY A 100 7.26 -23.30 3.42
CA GLY A 100 8.40 -23.38 2.51
C GLY A 100 8.08 -23.07 1.04
N ALA A 101 6.82 -23.17 0.62
CA ALA A 101 6.44 -22.90 -0.77
C ALA A 101 6.10 -21.44 -1.05
N VAL A 102 5.78 -20.67 -0.02
CA VAL A 102 5.48 -19.23 -0.14
C VAL A 102 6.78 -18.42 -0.28
N ALA A 103 7.86 -18.88 0.34
CA ALA A 103 9.17 -18.24 0.29
C ALA A 103 9.68 -17.90 -1.12
N PRO A 104 9.67 -18.81 -2.13
CA PRO A 104 10.08 -18.47 -3.49
C PRO A 104 9.15 -17.48 -4.21
N ILE A 105 7.87 -17.39 -3.81
CA ILE A 105 6.93 -16.40 -4.35
C ILE A 105 7.28 -15.02 -3.81
N LEU A 106 7.43 -14.89 -2.49
CA LEU A 106 7.80 -13.63 -1.84
C LEU A 106 9.19 -13.13 -2.25
N ALA A 107 10.10 -14.02 -2.62
CA ALA A 107 11.42 -13.64 -3.16
C ALA A 107 11.36 -12.92 -4.52
N GLN A 108 10.20 -12.89 -5.18
CA GLN A 108 9.98 -12.11 -6.41
C GLN A 108 9.72 -10.63 -6.12
N ILE A 109 9.37 -10.27 -4.88
CA ILE A 109 9.27 -8.87 -4.46
C ILE A 109 10.68 -8.28 -4.52
N LYS A 110 10.78 -7.12 -5.16
CA LYS A 110 12.08 -6.46 -5.31
C LYS A 110 12.64 -6.09 -3.93
N PRO A 111 13.95 -6.30 -3.67
CA PRO A 111 14.53 -6.03 -2.35
C PRO A 111 14.35 -4.59 -1.85
N GLU A 112 14.30 -3.61 -2.76
CA GLU A 112 14.06 -2.20 -2.40
C GLU A 112 12.67 -1.94 -1.81
N PHE A 113 11.71 -2.82 -2.04
CA PHE A 113 10.37 -2.74 -1.44
C PHE A 113 10.27 -3.52 -0.14
N VAL A 114 11.31 -4.23 0.28
CA VAL A 114 11.29 -5.00 1.52
C VAL A 114 12.06 -4.21 2.58
N TYR A 115 11.36 -3.74 3.60
CA TYR A 115 11.94 -2.96 4.67
C TYR A 115 11.86 -3.73 5.99
N THR A 116 12.97 -3.74 6.74
CA THR A 116 13.01 -4.30 8.09
C THR A 116 13.40 -3.18 9.04
N TYR A 117 12.54 -2.86 10.00
CA TYR A 117 12.85 -1.82 10.99
C TYR A 117 13.07 -2.40 12.37
N GLY A 118 14.05 -1.85 13.08
CA GLY A 118 14.30 -2.18 14.48
C GLY A 118 13.55 -1.22 15.41
N VAL A 119 13.09 -1.71 16.55
CA VAL A 119 12.41 -0.89 17.59
C VAL A 119 13.34 0.16 18.20
N ASP A 120 14.65 -0.03 18.05
CA ASP A 120 15.70 0.86 18.57
C ASP A 120 16.24 1.83 17.52
N GLU A 121 15.57 1.96 16.36
CA GLU A 121 15.99 2.90 15.33
C GLU A 121 15.74 4.34 15.83
N PRO A 122 16.79 5.18 15.97
CA PRO A 122 16.68 6.50 16.58
C PRO A 122 15.80 7.47 15.79
N ASP A 123 15.62 7.21 14.49
CA ASP A 123 14.75 7.92 13.58
C ASP A 123 13.90 6.89 12.82
N PRO A 124 12.80 6.37 13.41
CA PRO A 124 11.93 5.46 12.69
C PRO A 124 11.33 6.20 11.48
N PRO A 125 11.05 5.49 10.36
CA PRO A 125 10.37 6.09 9.23
C PRO A 125 9.14 6.91 9.64
N PRO A 126 8.84 8.02 8.94
CA PRO A 126 7.75 8.92 9.30
C PRO A 126 6.36 8.26 9.29
N TRP A 127 6.21 7.09 8.67
CA TRP A 127 4.98 6.28 8.71
C TRP A 127 4.90 5.34 9.93
N ILE A 128 5.99 5.14 10.67
CA ILE A 128 6.01 4.41 11.96
C ILE A 128 5.69 5.38 13.10
N ALA A 129 6.26 6.58 13.03
CA ALA A 129 6.01 7.63 13.98
C ALA A 129 5.10 8.67 13.34
N LEU A 130 3.78 8.58 13.57
CA LEU A 130 2.81 9.69 13.72
C LEU A 130 1.44 9.34 13.12
N GLY A 131 0.40 9.76 13.84
CA GLY A 131 -0.87 10.16 13.24
C GLY A 131 -0.70 11.31 12.29
N THR A 132 -0.21 11.00 11.10
CA THR A 132 -0.23 11.92 9.98
C THR A 132 -1.69 12.35 9.74
N PRO A 133 -1.96 13.65 9.59
CA PRO A 133 -3.28 14.12 9.21
C PRO A 133 -3.68 13.44 7.88
N GLY A 134 -4.73 12.62 7.89
CA GLY A 134 -5.17 11.84 6.73
C GLY A 134 -4.86 10.34 6.77
N ASP A 135 -4.08 9.84 7.76
CA ASP A 135 -4.12 8.42 8.13
C ASP A 135 -5.16 8.28 9.24
N PRO A 136 -6.35 7.70 9.00
CA PRO A 136 -7.36 7.43 10.03
C PRO A 136 -6.92 6.30 10.98
N ASP A 137 -5.61 6.20 11.25
CA ASP A 137 -5.01 5.24 12.16
C ASP A 137 -5.64 5.40 13.54
N PRO A 138 -6.42 4.40 14.00
CA PRO A 138 -7.02 4.45 15.32
C PRO A 138 -5.98 4.43 16.46
N ASN A 139 -4.75 3.99 16.19
CA ASN A 139 -3.64 3.88 17.14
C ASN A 139 -2.69 5.07 17.12
N ALA A 140 -2.63 5.84 16.03
CA ALA A 140 -2.02 7.16 16.02
C ALA A 140 -2.66 8.08 17.09
N ALA A 141 -3.96 7.97 17.30
CA ALA A 141 -4.68 8.65 18.36
C ALA A 141 -4.52 7.95 19.73
N ALA A 142 -4.33 6.63 19.77
CA ALA A 142 -4.19 5.83 21.00
C ALA A 142 -2.74 5.73 21.54
N ALA A 143 -1.74 6.27 20.83
CA ALA A 143 -0.31 6.26 21.18
C ALA A 143 0.06 7.07 22.46
N GLY A 144 -0.92 7.34 23.34
CA GLY A 144 -0.70 7.66 24.75
C GLY A 144 -0.47 6.43 25.64
N GLY A 145 -0.56 5.20 25.10
CA GLY A 145 -0.40 3.98 25.89
C GLY A 145 0.21 2.82 25.10
N ALA A 146 1.49 2.54 25.36
CA ALA A 146 2.20 1.29 25.07
C ALA A 146 2.03 0.72 23.65
N ILE A 147 2.81 1.26 22.70
CA ILE A 147 3.28 0.50 21.54
C ILE A 147 4.05 -0.71 22.10
N GLY A 148 3.41 -1.87 22.18
CA GLY A 148 4.04 -3.09 22.67
C GLY A 148 5.26 -3.44 21.80
N ASN A 149 6.37 -3.80 22.45
CA ASN A 149 7.65 -4.25 21.89
C ASN A 149 7.58 -4.89 20.48
N PHE A 150 7.58 -4.09 19.42
CA PHE A 150 7.60 -4.57 18.04
C PHE A 150 9.03 -4.85 17.58
N THR A 151 9.58 -6.02 17.94
CA THR A 151 10.93 -6.44 17.53
C THR A 151 11.00 -6.83 16.05
N ASN A 152 11.81 -6.11 15.25
CA ASN A 152 12.17 -6.42 13.86
C ASN A 152 10.98 -6.76 12.96
N GLU A 153 10.23 -5.74 12.56
CA GLU A 153 9.08 -5.91 11.69
C GLU A 153 9.45 -5.82 10.22
N LEU A 154 8.84 -6.70 9.43
CA LEU A 154 8.99 -6.77 7.98
C LEU A 154 7.82 -6.02 7.33
N ALA A 155 8.10 -4.86 6.76
CA ALA A 155 7.17 -4.13 5.92
C ALA A 155 7.47 -4.40 4.43
N VAL A 156 6.43 -4.39 3.61
CA VAL A 156 6.57 -4.27 2.16
C VAL A 156 6.05 -2.90 1.78
N LEU A 157 6.89 -2.13 1.10
CA LEU A 157 6.61 -0.78 0.68
C LEU A 157 6.06 -0.78 -0.74
N ASP A 158 5.23 0.22 -1.03
CA ASP A 158 4.88 0.57 -2.39
C ASP A 158 5.99 1.40 -3.06
N ALA A 159 5.76 1.79 -4.32
CA ALA A 159 6.73 2.57 -5.09
C ALA A 159 7.01 3.98 -4.52
N TRP A 160 6.15 4.48 -3.63
CA TRP A 160 6.27 5.80 -3.00
C TRP A 160 6.88 5.73 -1.59
N GLY A 161 7.21 4.51 -1.13
CA GLY A 161 7.85 4.27 0.16
C GLY A 161 6.87 4.13 1.32
N THR A 162 5.57 4.01 1.02
CA THR A 162 4.50 3.82 2.01
C THR A 162 4.25 2.32 2.23
N PRO A 163 4.08 1.85 3.47
CA PRO A 163 3.86 0.43 3.74
C PRO A 163 2.52 -0.05 3.21
N ILE A 164 2.52 -1.12 2.41
CA ILE A 164 1.29 -1.80 1.97
C ILE A 164 0.57 -2.37 3.21
N ARG A 165 -0.73 -2.09 3.31
CA ARG A 165 -1.60 -2.57 4.39
C ARG A 165 -2.32 -3.85 3.96
N ALA A 166 -2.68 -4.68 4.95
CA ALA A 166 -3.47 -5.89 4.76
C ALA A 166 -4.79 -5.74 5.52
N VAL A 167 -5.91 -5.74 4.80
CA VAL A 167 -7.26 -5.76 5.37
C VAL A 167 -7.68 -7.21 5.49
N HIS A 168 -7.93 -7.65 6.72
CA HIS A 168 -8.31 -9.02 7.01
C HIS A 168 -9.81 -9.22 6.83
N PRO A 169 -10.23 -10.40 6.35
CA PRO A 169 -11.65 -10.73 6.31
C PRO A 169 -12.20 -10.88 7.72
N GLY A 170 -13.44 -10.43 7.86
CA GLY A 170 -14.33 -10.71 8.97
C GLY A 170 -14.23 -12.10 9.59
N ARG A 171 -14.53 -12.19 10.89
CA ARG A 171 -14.75 -13.52 11.51
C ARG A 171 -16.07 -14.10 11.04
N LEU A 172 -16.22 -15.42 11.15
CA LEU A 172 -17.49 -16.07 10.85
C LEU A 172 -18.59 -15.60 11.80
N ALA A 173 -19.80 -15.45 11.24
CA ALA A 173 -20.98 -15.17 12.04
C ALA A 173 -21.29 -16.33 12.98
N ASN A 174 -21.40 -16.04 14.27
CA ASN A 174 -21.85 -17.02 15.24
C ASN A 174 -23.36 -17.18 15.13
N VAL A 175 -23.83 -18.42 14.97
CA VAL A 175 -25.27 -18.70 14.92
C VAL A 175 -25.90 -18.28 16.25
N GLY A 176 -26.73 -17.22 16.21
CA GLY A 176 -27.45 -16.71 17.38
C GLY A 176 -26.85 -15.48 18.07
N SER A 177 -25.76 -14.89 17.56
CA SER A 177 -25.17 -13.67 18.13
C SER A 177 -25.93 -12.38 17.80
N GLY A 178 -26.90 -12.42 16.88
CA GLY A 178 -27.63 -11.23 16.40
C GLY A 178 -26.79 -10.32 15.49
N GLU A 179 -25.61 -10.80 15.07
CA GLU A 179 -24.68 -10.09 14.21
C GLU A 179 -25.13 -10.19 12.73
N THR A 180 -25.02 -9.09 11.99
CA THR A 180 -25.33 -9.08 10.55
C THR A 180 -24.15 -9.67 9.79
N ALA A 181 -24.36 -10.86 9.23
CA ALA A 181 -23.39 -11.48 8.34
C ALA A 181 -23.46 -10.85 6.93
N GLN A 182 -22.30 -10.67 6.31
CA GLN A 182 -22.14 -10.39 4.89
C GLN A 182 -22.56 -11.61 4.03
N ALA A 183 -22.63 -11.39 2.71
CA ALA A 183 -22.97 -12.43 1.74
C ALA A 183 -22.05 -13.67 1.81
N ASP A 184 -20.80 -13.49 2.23
CA ASP A 184 -19.81 -14.57 2.37
C ASP A 184 -19.84 -15.27 3.75
N GLY A 185 -20.79 -14.91 4.61
CA GLY A 185 -20.99 -15.49 5.94
C GLY A 185 -20.05 -14.96 7.02
N THR A 186 -19.19 -13.99 6.70
CA THR A 186 -18.40 -13.27 7.69
C THR A 186 -19.15 -12.08 8.25
N ILE A 187 -18.74 -11.61 9.41
CA ILE A 187 -19.17 -10.34 9.96
C ILE A 187 -18.02 -9.38 9.70
N LEU A 188 -18.35 -8.20 9.17
CA LEU A 188 -17.40 -7.08 9.11
C LEU A 188 -16.63 -7.00 10.43
N ILE A 189 -15.31 -6.85 10.36
CA ILE A 189 -14.51 -6.44 11.52
C ILE A 189 -14.81 -4.95 11.81
N ASP A 190 -16.09 -4.61 11.97
CA ASP A 190 -16.53 -3.37 12.57
C ASP A 190 -18.00 -3.44 13.03
N THR A 191 -18.24 -3.38 14.34
CA THR A 191 -19.54 -2.96 14.90
C THR A 191 -19.41 -1.68 15.73
N SER A 192 -18.23 -1.05 15.77
CA SER A 192 -17.97 0.17 16.50
C SER A 192 -17.28 1.20 15.60
N ALA A 193 -18.02 2.25 15.21
CA ALA A 193 -17.68 3.34 14.28
C ALA A 193 -16.26 3.97 14.32
N TRP A 194 -15.41 3.58 15.27
CA TRP A 194 -14.08 4.11 15.53
C TRP A 194 -12.93 3.24 14.99
N TYR A 195 -13.16 1.98 14.57
CA TYR A 195 -12.05 1.04 14.28
C TYR A 195 -12.19 0.16 13.01
N GLY A 196 -13.20 0.38 12.16
CA GLY A 196 -13.48 -0.49 11.02
C GLY A 196 -12.57 -0.32 9.81
N VAL A 197 -11.53 -1.14 9.74
CA VAL A 197 -10.60 -1.18 8.59
C VAL A 197 -11.28 -1.53 7.29
N GLU A 198 -12.19 -2.51 7.32
CA GLU A 198 -12.98 -2.90 6.15
C GLU A 198 -13.93 -1.78 5.69
N THR A 199 -14.25 -0.83 6.56
CA THR A 199 -15.07 0.32 6.21
C THR A 199 -14.20 1.49 5.71
N ILE A 200 -12.99 1.65 6.23
CA ILE A 200 -12.03 2.71 5.83
C ILE A 200 -11.36 2.39 4.48
N TYR A 201 -10.81 1.18 4.33
CA TYR A 201 -10.05 0.77 3.14
C TYR A 201 -10.84 -0.17 2.22
N GLY A 202 -12.08 -0.48 2.60
CA GLY A 202 -13.03 -1.29 1.87
C GLY A 202 -13.00 -2.77 2.26
N PRO A 203 -14.11 -3.50 2.06
CA PRO A 203 -14.30 -4.83 2.62
C PRO A 203 -13.34 -5.86 2.03
N ALA A 204 -12.99 -6.87 2.84
CA ALA A 204 -12.24 -8.02 2.38
C ALA A 204 -13.22 -9.07 1.84
N GLU A 205 -13.47 -9.02 0.54
CA GLU A 205 -14.48 -9.85 -0.12
C GLU A 205 -14.08 -11.32 -0.19
N ASN A 206 -15.08 -12.20 -0.18
CA ASN A 206 -14.92 -13.65 -0.34
C ASN A 206 -13.92 -14.25 0.66
N ARG A 207 -13.84 -13.69 1.88
CA ARG A 207 -12.89 -14.13 2.91
C ARG A 207 -11.41 -14.06 2.48
N ARG A 208 -11.06 -13.21 1.51
CA ARG A 208 -9.68 -13.05 1.04
C ARG A 208 -9.10 -11.78 1.63
N ILE A 209 -7.84 -11.82 2.07
CA ILE A 209 -7.14 -10.61 2.49
C ILE A 209 -7.07 -9.63 1.32
N ARG A 210 -7.36 -8.35 1.59
CA ARG A 210 -7.15 -7.27 0.64
C ARG A 210 -5.84 -6.57 0.95
N PHE A 211 -5.02 -6.32 -0.07
CA PHE A 211 -3.85 -5.47 0.05
C PHE A 211 -4.15 -4.08 -0.48
N VAL A 212 -3.69 -3.06 0.24
CA VAL A 212 -3.95 -1.64 -0.07
C VAL A 212 -2.64 -0.87 0.02
N SER A 213 -2.32 -0.11 -1.02
CA SER A 213 -1.25 0.89 -1.07
C SER A 213 -1.88 2.28 -1.10
N ALA A 214 -1.21 3.23 -0.46
CA ALA A 214 -1.63 4.63 -0.30
C ALA A 214 -1.48 5.47 -1.58
N GLY A 215 -1.06 4.87 -2.69
CA GLY A 215 -0.95 5.60 -3.95
C GLY A 215 0.13 6.71 -3.97
N PRO A 216 0.14 7.52 -5.05
CA PRO A 216 1.10 8.60 -5.27
C PRO A 216 1.12 9.72 -4.23
N ASP A 217 0.00 9.99 -3.57
CA ASP A 217 -0.07 11.05 -2.55
C ASP A 217 0.46 10.60 -1.18
N GLY A 218 0.64 9.29 -0.99
CA GLY A 218 1.13 8.68 0.23
C GLY A 218 0.10 8.66 1.36
N GLN A 219 -1.17 8.89 1.05
CA GLN A 219 -2.29 8.91 1.99
C GLN A 219 -3.29 7.81 1.65
N PHE A 220 -3.65 6.99 2.62
CA PHE A 220 -4.66 5.94 2.37
C PHE A 220 -6.09 6.48 2.25
N GLY A 221 -6.36 7.66 2.79
CA GLY A 221 -7.71 8.20 2.88
C GLY A 221 -8.65 7.41 3.80
N ASP A 222 -9.94 7.74 3.73
CA ASP A 222 -11.03 7.06 4.43
C ASP A 222 -12.28 6.98 3.54
N LEU A 223 -12.64 5.78 3.08
CA LEU A 223 -13.85 5.55 2.27
C LEU A 223 -15.15 5.84 3.02
N ARG A 224 -15.13 5.99 4.35
CA ARG A 224 -16.29 6.43 5.15
C ARG A 224 -16.46 7.93 5.17
N ALA A 225 -15.40 8.68 4.84
CA ALA A 225 -15.46 10.12 4.88
C ALA A 225 -16.49 10.61 3.84
N GLU A 226 -17.10 11.76 4.12
CA GLU A 226 -18.12 12.34 3.24
C GLU A 226 -17.50 12.67 1.87
N ASP A 227 -18.25 12.40 0.80
CA ASP A 227 -17.81 12.67 -0.57
C ASP A 227 -17.29 14.12 -0.71
N GLY A 228 -16.12 14.27 -1.33
CA GLY A 228 -15.46 15.57 -1.52
C GLY A 228 -14.66 16.09 -0.32
N THR A 229 -14.55 15.33 0.77
CA THR A 229 -13.55 15.59 1.82
C THR A 229 -12.14 15.18 1.35
N PRO A 230 -11.07 15.85 1.81
CA PRO A 230 -9.69 15.47 1.48
C PRO A 230 -9.39 13.99 1.78
N GLU A 231 -9.95 13.46 2.87
CA GLU A 231 -9.78 12.07 3.28
C GLU A 231 -10.48 11.09 2.32
N HIS A 232 -11.68 11.43 1.82
CA HIS A 232 -12.36 10.61 0.81
C HIS A 232 -11.61 10.65 -0.53
N GLU A 233 -11.16 11.83 -0.95
CA GLU A 233 -10.45 12.02 -2.22
C GLU A 233 -9.09 11.30 -2.24
N ALA A 234 -8.36 11.30 -1.12
CA ALA A 234 -7.13 10.53 -0.96
C ALA A 234 -7.34 9.01 -1.10
N ALA A 235 -8.56 8.49 -0.89
CA ALA A 235 -8.80 7.06 -1.05
C ALA A 235 -8.88 6.62 -2.52
N HIS A 236 -9.03 7.56 -3.48
CA HIS A 236 -9.29 7.24 -4.89
C HIS A 236 -8.05 6.87 -5.71
N ASP A 237 -6.85 7.26 -5.28
CA ASP A 237 -5.59 6.90 -5.96
C ASP A 237 -4.89 5.67 -5.32
N ASN A 238 -5.51 5.09 -4.29
CA ASN A 238 -5.09 3.83 -3.69
C ASN A 238 -4.99 2.71 -4.72
N VAL A 239 -3.92 1.93 -4.62
CA VAL A 239 -3.75 0.70 -5.41
C VAL A 239 -4.16 -0.49 -4.56
N VAL A 240 -5.13 -1.27 -5.02
CA VAL A 240 -5.71 -2.38 -4.25
C VAL A 240 -5.62 -3.71 -4.97
N SER A 241 -5.55 -4.81 -4.23
CA SER A 241 -5.47 -6.17 -4.80
C SER A 241 -6.70 -6.58 -5.61
N TYR A 242 -7.86 -6.06 -5.24
CA TYR A 242 -9.11 -6.20 -5.98
C TYR A 242 -10.01 -5.00 -5.65
N PRO A 243 -10.83 -4.53 -6.62
CA PRO A 243 -11.78 -3.45 -6.38
C PRO A 243 -12.88 -3.90 -5.43
N VAL A 244 -13.53 -2.95 -4.75
CA VAL A 244 -14.83 -3.22 -4.11
C VAL A 244 -15.85 -3.33 -5.22
N GLU A 245 -16.66 -4.38 -5.24
CA GLU A 245 -17.86 -4.38 -6.07
C GLU A 245 -18.79 -3.30 -5.53
N ASP A 246 -18.91 -2.17 -6.24
CA ASP A 246 -19.87 -1.12 -5.87
C ASP A 246 -21.28 -1.72 -5.84
N GLU A 247 -21.92 -1.75 -4.67
CA GLU A 247 -23.32 -2.21 -4.49
C GLU A 247 -24.36 -1.22 -5.06
N HIS A 248 -24.07 -0.55 -6.18
CA HIS A 248 -24.96 0.41 -6.82
C HIS A 248 -25.20 0.12 -8.31
N GLU A 249 -26.12 -0.82 -8.56
CA GLU A 249 -27.18 -0.69 -9.57
C GLU A 249 -28.56 -0.98 -8.97
#